data_AF-A0A831LNV0-F1
#
_entry.id   AF-A0A831LNV0-F1
#
_cell.length_a   1.000
_cell.length_b   1.000
_cell.length_c   1.000
_cell.angle_alpha   90.00
_cell.angle_beta   90.00
_cell.angle_gamma   90.00
#
_symmetry.space_group_name_H-M   'P 1'
#
loop_
_entity.id
_entity.type
_entity.pdbx_description
1 polymer ?
#
loop_
_entity_poly.entity_id
_entity_poly.type
_entity_poly.pdbx_seq_one_letter_code
_entity_poly.pdbx_strand_id
1 'polypeptide(L)' 'TKASERLFIRAREIAAGMGLSLKGGKTGGGSDASLAAGLGVPTLDGLGPDGDGIHAEREHILLPSLVERTALLTELLKTL' A
#
# COMPACT_ATOMS: atom_id res chain seq x y z
N THR A 1 13.70 -2.17 -0.30
CA THR A 1 14.77 -2.90 -1.05
C THR A 1 14.63 -2.59 -2.53
N LYS A 2 15.68 -2.79 -3.34
CA LYS A 2 15.58 -2.59 -4.81
C LYS A 2 14.46 -3.41 -5.46
N ALA A 3 14.13 -4.58 -4.89
CA ALA A 3 13.06 -5.42 -5.39
C ALA A 3 11.67 -4.84 -5.06
N SER A 4 11.43 -4.40 -3.82
CA SER A 4 10.21 -3.67 -3.45
C SER A 4 10.05 -2.36 -4.22
N GLU A 5 11.15 -1.66 -4.54
CA GLU A 5 11.10 -0.43 -5.36
C GLU A 5 10.57 -0.72 -6.78
N ARG A 6 11.02 -1.81 -7.42
CA ARG A 6 10.48 -2.22 -8.73
C ARG A 6 9.01 -2.61 -8.64
N LEU A 7 8.63 -3.35 -7.59
CA LEU A 7 7.23 -3.70 -7.33
C LEU A 7 6.37 -2.44 -7.15
N PHE A 8 6.89 -1.44 -6.43
CA PHE A 8 6.19 -0.17 -6.21
C PHE A 8 6.00 0.63 -7.51
N ILE A 9 6.99 0.63 -8.41
CA ILE A 9 6.87 1.26 -9.73
C ILE A 9 5.73 0.61 -10.53
N ARG A 10 5.64 -0.73 -10.54
CA ARG A 10 4.54 -1.44 -11.22
C ARG A 10 3.18 -1.14 -10.60
N ALA A 11 3.08 -1.14 -9.28
CA ALA A 11 1.85 -0.76 -8.59
C ALA A 11 1.43 0.69 -8.90
N ARG A 12 2.38 1.62 -9.04
CA ARG A 12 2.12 3.00 -9.46
C ARG A 12 1.58 3.11 -10.87
N GLU A 13 2.11 2.32 -11.81
CA GLU A 13 1.63 2.27 -13.20
C GLU A 13 0.17 1.79 -13.24
N ILE A 14 -0.14 0.72 -12.50
CA ILE A 14 -1.51 0.18 -12.39
C ILE A 14 -2.45 1.21 -11.77
N ALA A 15 -2.06 1.81 -10.65
CA ALA A 15 -2.86 2.84 -9.98
C ALA A 15 -3.12 4.06 -10.88
N ALA A 16 -2.11 4.50 -11.64
CA ALA A 16 -2.27 5.62 -12.56
C ALA A 16 -3.29 5.32 -13.67
N GLY A 17 -3.35 4.08 -14.16
CA GLY A 17 -4.38 3.62 -15.09
C GLY A 17 -5.80 3.67 -14.52
N MET A 18 -5.94 3.70 -13.20
CA MET A 18 -7.21 3.84 -12.47
C MET A 18 -7.50 5.29 -12.03
N GLY A 19 -6.66 6.25 -12.42
CA GLY A 19 -6.76 7.64 -11.98
C GLY A 19 -6.27 7.88 -10.54
N LEU A 20 -5.59 6.89 -9.92
CA LEU A 20 -5.06 6.98 -8.57
C LEU A 20 -3.57 7.33 -8.57
N SER A 21 -3.13 8.11 -7.59
CA SER A 21 -1.72 8.47 -7.41
C SER A 21 -1.15 7.88 -6.12
N LEU A 22 -0.32 6.85 -6.23
CA LEU A 22 0.41 6.29 -5.09
C LEU A 22 1.68 7.10 -4.80
N LYS A 23 1.89 7.41 -3.51
CA LYS A 23 3.09 8.08 -2.99
C LYS A 23 3.82 7.12 -2.06
N GLY A 24 5.14 7.09 -2.17
CA GLY A 24 5.98 6.38 -1.20
C GLY A 24 6.10 7.21 0.07
N GLY A 25 6.10 6.55 1.21
CA GLY A 25 6.28 7.16 2.53
C GLY A 25 7.28 6.37 3.37
N LYS A 26 7.72 6.98 4.47
CA LYS A 26 8.46 6.29 5.54
C LYS A 26 7.65 6.42 6.82
N THR A 27 7.51 5.32 7.53
CA THR A 27 6.98 5.29 8.90
C THR A 27 8.12 5.08 9.88
N GLY A 28 7.89 5.39 11.16
CA GLY A 28 8.86 5.11 12.24
C GLY A 28 8.75 3.71 12.85
N GLY A 29 7.72 2.95 12.47
CA GLY A 29 7.43 1.61 13.00
C GLY A 29 7.91 0.47 12.10
N GLY A 30 7.59 -0.76 12.49
CA GLY A 30 7.83 -1.98 11.72
C GLY A 30 6.53 -2.74 11.45
N SER A 31 6.53 -3.55 10.39
CA SER A 31 5.42 -4.37 9.94
C SER A 31 5.90 -5.73 9.45
N ASP A 32 5.00 -6.70 9.29
CA ASP A 32 5.32 -7.99 8.66
C ASP A 32 5.87 -7.82 7.24
N ALA A 33 5.43 -6.77 6.53
CA ALA A 33 5.97 -6.41 5.23
C ALA A 33 7.46 -6.03 5.30
N SER A 34 7.89 -5.37 6.37
CA SER A 34 9.30 -5.05 6.60
C SER A 34 10.15 -6.31 6.82
N LEU A 35 9.61 -7.30 7.54
CA LEU A 35 10.26 -8.60 7.74
C LEU A 35 10.40 -9.37 6.42
N ALA A 36 9.30 -9.50 5.67
CA ALA A 36 9.30 -10.17 4.36
C ALA A 36 10.27 -9.50 3.38
N ALA A 37 10.27 -8.16 3.33
CA ALA A 37 11.23 -7.40 2.53
C ALA A 37 12.68 -7.62 2.97
N GLY A 38 12.94 -7.75 4.27
CA GLY A 38 14.25 -8.08 4.82
C GLY A 38 14.76 -9.46 4.41
N LEU A 39 13.85 -10.42 4.20
CA LEU A 39 14.14 -11.76 3.65
C LEU A 39 14.30 -11.78 2.12
N GLY A 40 14.25 -10.61 1.47
CA GLY A 40 14.41 -10.49 0.02
C GLY A 40 13.12 -10.69 -0.78
N VAL A 41 11.98 -10.90 -0.12
CA VAL A 41 10.67 -11.02 -0.80
C VAL A 41 10.19 -9.61 -1.19
N PRO A 42 9.95 -9.32 -2.48
CA PRO A 42 9.42 -8.03 -2.89
C PRO A 42 8.05 -7.80 -2.24
N THR A 43 7.98 -6.82 -1.35
CA THR A 43 6.78 -6.57 -0.53
C THR A 43 6.43 -5.09 -0.53
N LEU A 44 5.14 -4.77 -0.65
CA LEU A 44 4.57 -3.43 -0.45
C LEU A 44 3.80 -3.40 0.87
N ASP A 45 3.82 -2.25 1.51
CA ASP A 45 3.10 -1.99 2.76
C ASP A 45 2.20 -0.74 2.58
N GLY A 46 1.20 -0.59 3.45
CA GLY A 46 0.31 0.58 3.44
C GLY A 46 -0.66 0.64 2.26
N LEU A 47 -1.13 -0.50 1.77
CA LEU A 47 -2.15 -0.58 0.69
C LEU A 47 -3.60 -0.42 1.19
N GLY A 48 -3.79 -0.21 2.49
CA GLY A 48 -5.10 -0.03 3.11
C GLY A 48 -5.76 1.32 2.80
N PRO A 49 -7.01 1.52 3.26
CA PRO A 49 -7.69 2.81 3.22
C PRO A 49 -6.91 3.90 3.94
N ASP A 50 -7.16 5.13 3.53
CA ASP A 50 -6.73 6.31 4.26
C ASP A 50 -7.55 6.41 5.56
N GLY A 51 -6.94 6.97 6.60
CA GLY A 51 -7.52 7.04 7.94
C GLY A 51 -6.56 7.73 8.91
N ASP A 52 -6.94 7.81 10.17
CA ASP A 52 -6.11 8.39 11.22
C ASP A 52 -6.40 7.76 12.59
N GLY A 53 -5.52 8.04 13.55
CA GLY A 53 -5.69 7.64 14.94
C GLY A 53 -5.35 6.17 15.18
N ILE A 54 -4.44 5.58 14.41
CA ILE A 54 -4.00 4.19 14.63
C ILE A 54 -3.68 3.95 16.11
N HIS A 55 -4.26 2.90 16.70
CA HIS A 55 -4.13 2.56 18.11
C HIS A 55 -4.76 3.56 19.11
N ALA A 56 -5.75 4.35 18.69
CA ALA A 56 -6.49 5.25 19.57
C ALA A 56 -8.00 5.00 19.51
N GLU A 57 -8.76 5.45 20.52
CA GLU A 57 -10.23 5.35 20.53
C GLU A 57 -10.89 6.04 19.32
N ARG A 58 -10.22 7.05 18.76
CA ARG A 58 -10.65 7.79 17.57
C ARG A 58 -10.11 7.21 16.25
N GLU A 59 -9.61 5.98 16.26
CA GLU A 59 -9.17 5.28 15.05
C GLU A 59 -10.33 5.18 14.06
N HIS A 60 -10.10 5.61 12.82
CA HIS A 60 -11.11 5.56 11.78
C HIS A 60 -10.49 5.49 10.39
N ILE A 61 -11.32 5.13 9.42
CA ILE A 61 -10.99 5.13 7.99
C ILE A 61 -11.91 6.08 7.23
N LEU A 62 -11.45 6.55 6.07
CA LEU A 62 -12.25 7.34 5.14
C LEU A 62 -12.95 6.40 4.16
N LEU A 63 -14.29 6.31 4.24
CA LEU A 63 -15.09 5.41 3.40
C LEU A 63 -14.83 5.53 1.88
N PRO A 64 -14.67 6.74 1.29
CA PRO A 64 -14.33 6.84 -0.14
C PRO A 64 -13.01 6.14 -0.48
N SER A 65 -11.98 6.29 0.37
CA SER A 65 -10.69 5.66 0.15
C SER A 65 -10.75 4.14 0.26
N LEU A 66 -11.66 3.59 1.07
CA LEU A 66 -11.83 2.14 1.18
C LEU A 66 -12.20 1.53 -0.17
N VAL A 67 -13.15 2.12 -0.88
CA VAL A 67 -13.59 1.63 -2.20
C VAL A 67 -12.46 1.72 -3.22
N GLU A 68 -11.77 2.87 -3.29
CA GLU A 68 -10.64 3.08 -4.19
C GLU A 68 -9.51 2.07 -3.94
N ARG A 69 -9.16 1.84 -2.67
CA ARG A 69 -8.09 0.91 -2.27
C ARG A 69 -8.48 -0.55 -2.49
N THR A 70 -9.73 -0.94 -2.27
CA THR A 70 -10.22 -2.28 -2.59
C THR A 70 -10.15 -2.54 -4.10
N ALA A 71 -10.55 -1.56 -4.93
CA ALA A 71 -10.44 -1.67 -6.37
C ALA A 71 -8.98 -1.80 -6.81
N LEU A 72 -8.08 -0.97 -6.27
CA LEU A 72 -6.65 -1.05 -6.55
C LEU A 72 -6.08 -2.42 -6.16
N LEU A 73 -6.34 -2.88 -4.92
CA LEU A 73 -5.85 -4.17 -4.44
C LEU A 73 -6.31 -5.32 -5.34
N THR A 74 -7.56 -5.26 -5.82
CA THR A 74 -8.11 -6.23 -6.77
C THR A 74 -7.31 -6.24 -8.07
N GLU A 75 -7.02 -5.08 -8.65
CA GLU A 75 -6.22 -5.00 -9.89
C GLU A 75 -4.77 -5.43 -9.67
N LEU A 76 -4.15 -5.10 -8.54
CA LEU A 76 -2.81 -5.56 -8.19
C LEU A 76 -2.75 -7.09 -8.13
N LEU A 77 -3.70 -7.74 -7.46
CA LEU A 77 -3.77 -9.22 -7.37
C LEU A 77 -3.98 -9.90 -8.73
N LYS A 78 -4.61 -9.22 -9.68
CA LYS A 78 -4.85 -9.76 -11.03
C LYS A 78 -3.65 -9.62 -11.96
N THR A 79 -2.74 -8.67 -11.70
CA THR A 79 -1.81 -8.18 -12.73
C THR A 79 -0.34 -8.09 -12.31
N LEU A 80 -0.02 -8.33 -11.04
CA LEU A 80 1.35 -8.47 -10.53
C LEU A 80 1.83 -9.91 -10.54
#